data_AF-A0A9N9EFT9-F1
#
_entry.id   AF-A0A9N9EFT9-F1
#
_cell.length_a   1.000
_cell.length_b   1.000
_cell.length_c   1.000
_cell.angle_alpha   90.00
_cell.angle_beta   90.00
_cell.angle_gamma   90.00
#
_symmetry.space_group_name_H-M   'P 1'
#
loop_
_entity.id
_entity.type
_entity.pdbx_description
1 polymer ?
#
loop_
_entity_poly.entity_id
_entity_poly.type
_entity_poly.pdbx_seq_one_letter_code
_entity_poly.pdbx_strand_id
1 'polypeptide(L)'
;SLTNDFEDLVRDLIEENPWALYKSPDLHYVSEATMQRLAEHANANGSQGVILDIIIKWGIRKNQQLPMSISQWKRKEFTILKRTIKRVINFLRFTDRVNGYANAALIPFEMIAPTKMVKQLRAAGALPMGPFYPCLQVPNTNLISDELADRLLEQLHGGDGAWLQPSKN
;
A
#
# COMPACT_ATOMS: atom_id res chain seq x y z
N SER A 1 -25.68 9.08 -4.81
CA SER A 1 -24.82 9.39 -5.97
C SER A 1 -23.67 8.41 -5.96
N LEU A 2 -23.22 7.93 -7.13
CA LEU A 2 -22.14 6.93 -7.27
C LEU A 2 -20.85 7.23 -6.48
N THR A 3 -20.64 8.50 -6.10
CA THR A 3 -19.51 8.94 -5.29
C THR A 3 -19.58 8.51 -3.82
N ASN A 4 -20.76 8.36 -3.24
CA ASN A 4 -20.88 8.00 -1.82
C ASN A 4 -20.61 6.51 -1.60
N ASP A 5 -21.10 5.66 -2.52
CA ASP A 5 -20.94 4.21 -2.44
C ASP A 5 -19.47 3.76 -2.53
N PHE A 6 -18.65 4.48 -3.32
CA PHE A 6 -17.22 4.20 -3.43
C PHE A 6 -16.43 4.64 -2.19
N GLU A 7 -16.77 5.80 -1.61
CA GLU A 7 -16.15 6.27 -0.36
C GLU A 7 -16.48 5.36 0.81
N ASP A 8 -17.73 4.91 0.91
CA ASP A 8 -18.16 3.94 1.91
C ASP A 8 -17.39 2.63 1.75
N LEU A 9 -17.23 2.13 0.51
CA LEU A 9 -16.46 0.93 0.23
C LEU A 9 -14.98 1.04 0.61
N VAL A 10 -14.34 2.19 0.33
CA VAL A 10 -12.95 2.46 0.72
C VAL A 10 -12.80 2.50 2.24
N ARG A 11 -13.75 3.14 2.95
CA ARG A 11 -13.77 3.18 4.42
C ARG A 11 -13.90 1.76 4.98
N ASP A 12 -14.94 1.04 4.57
CA ASP A 12 -15.27 -0.29 5.07
C ASP A 12 -14.10 -1.25 4.84
N LEU A 13 -13.45 -1.19 3.67
CA LEU A 13 -12.25 -1.97 3.38
C LEU A 13 -11.12 -1.72 4.40
N ILE A 14 -10.82 -0.46 4.73
CA ILE A 14 -9.72 -0.16 5.67
C ILE A 14 -10.11 -0.53 7.10
N GLU A 15 -11.37 -0.35 7.49
CA GLU A 15 -11.86 -0.68 8.83
C GLU A 15 -11.92 -2.19 9.07
N GLU A 16 -12.38 -2.96 8.07
CA GLU A 16 -12.60 -4.40 8.22
C GLU A 16 -11.35 -5.23 7.86
N ASN A 17 -10.72 -4.95 6.71
CA ASN A 17 -9.62 -5.76 6.23
C ASN A 17 -8.69 -5.01 5.26
N PRO A 18 -7.81 -4.13 5.77
CA PRO A 18 -6.91 -3.37 4.90
C PRO A 18 -5.95 -4.27 4.11
N TRP A 19 -5.70 -5.51 4.57
CA TRP A 19 -4.82 -6.46 3.90
C TRP A 19 -5.43 -7.15 2.67
N ALA A 20 -6.74 -7.06 2.45
CA ALA A 20 -7.40 -7.71 1.30
C ALA A 20 -6.83 -7.19 -0.04
N LEU A 21 -6.69 -5.86 -0.18
CA LEU A 21 -6.06 -5.25 -1.36
C LEU A 21 -4.61 -5.66 -1.57
N TYR A 22 -3.89 -5.93 -0.47
CA TYR A 22 -2.50 -6.36 -0.58
C TYR A 22 -2.41 -7.69 -1.33
N LYS A 23 -3.33 -8.64 -1.13
CA LYS A 23 -3.25 -9.96 -1.77
C LYS A 23 -3.65 -9.95 -3.25
N SER A 24 -4.44 -8.97 -3.68
CA SER A 24 -4.99 -8.91 -5.04
C SER A 24 -3.90 -8.85 -6.14
N PRO A 25 -4.02 -9.67 -7.20
CA PRO A 25 -3.18 -9.55 -8.40
C PRO A 25 -3.47 -8.26 -9.19
N ASP A 26 -4.70 -7.77 -9.10
CA ASP A 26 -5.27 -6.65 -9.86
C ASP A 26 -5.06 -5.29 -9.19
N LEU A 27 -4.32 -5.26 -8.08
CA LEU A 27 -3.94 -4.04 -7.39
C LEU A 27 -3.36 -2.97 -8.33
N HIS A 28 -2.64 -3.35 -9.39
CA HIS A 28 -2.08 -2.41 -10.37
C HIS A 28 -3.13 -1.63 -11.18
N TYR A 29 -4.39 -2.06 -11.22
CA TYR A 29 -5.47 -1.30 -11.84
C TYR A 29 -6.01 -0.19 -10.95
N VAL A 30 -5.75 -0.25 -9.63
CA VAL A 30 -6.16 0.80 -8.70
C VAL A 30 -5.58 2.15 -9.13
N SER A 31 -6.45 3.14 -9.25
CA SER A 31 -6.08 4.48 -9.70
C SER A 31 -5.24 5.19 -8.64
N GLU A 32 -4.41 6.15 -9.08
CA GLU A 32 -3.64 6.98 -8.16
C GLU A 32 -4.54 7.79 -7.21
N ALA A 33 -5.71 8.24 -7.68
CA ALA A 33 -6.68 8.96 -6.87
C ALA A 33 -7.28 8.07 -5.76
N THR A 34 -7.57 6.81 -6.08
CA THR A 34 -8.01 5.82 -5.09
C THR A 34 -6.93 5.55 -4.05
N MET A 35 -5.68 5.38 -4.48
CA MET A 35 -4.55 5.20 -3.57
C MET A 35 -4.32 6.41 -2.66
N GLN A 36 -4.54 7.63 -3.17
CA GLN A 36 -4.50 8.86 -2.37
C GLN A 36 -5.58 8.83 -1.28
N ARG A 37 -6.82 8.48 -1.60
CA ARG A 37 -7.92 8.40 -0.63
C ARG A 37 -7.65 7.36 0.45
N LEU A 38 -7.14 6.18 0.06
CA LEU A 38 -6.70 5.15 1.00
C LEU A 38 -5.65 5.71 1.98
N ALA A 39 -4.66 6.45 1.48
CA ALA A 39 -3.63 7.08 2.32
C ALA A 39 -4.18 8.15 3.27
N GLU A 40 -5.11 8.99 2.80
CA GLU A 40 -5.75 10.01 3.62
C GLU A 40 -6.57 9.39 4.76
N HIS A 41 -7.35 8.36 4.47
CA HIS A 41 -8.14 7.64 5.46
C HIS A 41 -7.26 6.91 6.49
N ALA A 42 -6.15 6.31 6.03
CA ALA A 42 -5.16 5.66 6.90
C ALA A 42 -4.63 6.60 7.99
N ASN A 43 -4.52 7.90 7.69
CA ASN A 43 -4.04 8.89 8.65
C ASN A 43 -5.03 9.12 9.79
N ALA A 44 -6.33 8.97 9.53
CA ALA A 44 -7.39 9.19 10.51
C ALA A 44 -7.55 7.98 11.44
N ASN A 45 -7.42 6.76 10.92
CA ASN A 45 -7.71 5.53 11.66
C ASN A 45 -6.46 4.80 12.22
N GLY A 46 -5.26 5.23 11.87
CA GLY A 46 -4.02 4.63 12.39
C GLY A 46 -3.50 3.43 11.59
N SER A 47 -4.02 3.17 10.39
CA SER A 47 -3.61 2.06 9.53
C SER A 47 -2.47 2.41 8.56
N GLN A 48 -1.69 3.48 8.82
CA GLN A 48 -0.68 4.01 7.88
C GLN A 48 0.38 2.97 7.48
N GLY A 49 0.76 2.07 8.40
CA GLY A 49 1.73 1.01 8.13
C GLY A 49 1.24 0.03 7.06
N VAL A 50 0.01 -0.47 7.20
CA VAL A 50 -0.59 -1.41 6.24
C VAL A 50 -0.79 -0.74 4.88
N ILE A 51 -1.30 0.50 4.86
CA ILE A 51 -1.50 1.22 3.61
C ILE A 51 -0.17 1.55 2.91
N LEU A 52 0.91 1.79 3.66
CA LEU A 52 2.24 1.95 3.08
C LEU A 52 2.70 0.68 2.35
N ASP A 53 2.51 -0.50 2.94
CA ASP A 53 2.84 -1.78 2.29
C ASP A 53 2.03 -2.00 1.00
N ILE A 54 0.75 -1.62 1.01
CA ILE A 54 -0.12 -1.66 -0.19
C ILE A 54 0.38 -0.68 -1.26
N ILE A 55 0.76 0.55 -0.90
CA ILE A 55 1.32 1.55 -1.83
C ILE A 55 2.61 1.03 -2.48
N ILE A 56 3.48 0.40 -1.69
CA ILE A 56 4.73 -0.20 -2.21
C ILE A 56 4.39 -1.32 -3.20
N LYS A 57 3.52 -2.25 -2.83
CA LYS A 57 3.12 -3.36 -3.71
C LYS A 57 2.40 -2.88 -4.98
N TRP A 58 1.54 -1.88 -4.85
CA TRP A 58 0.89 -1.18 -5.96
C TRP A 58 1.91 -0.59 -6.92
N GLY A 59 2.91 0.14 -6.39
CA GLY A 59 3.99 0.73 -7.19
C GLY A 59 4.86 -0.31 -7.90
N ILE A 60 5.13 -1.45 -7.25
CA ILE A 60 5.84 -2.58 -7.88
C ILE A 60 5.03 -3.12 -9.05
N ARG A 61 3.75 -3.47 -8.83
CA ARG A 61 2.91 -4.05 -9.88
C ARG A 61 2.60 -3.08 -11.02
N LYS A 62 2.50 -1.77 -10.75
CA LYS A 62 2.31 -0.73 -11.79
C LYS A 62 3.50 -0.63 -12.76
N ASN A 63 4.70 -1.02 -12.35
CA ASN A 63 5.88 -1.02 -13.21
C ASN A 63 6.33 -2.43 -13.53
N GLN A 64 5.96 -2.93 -14.70
CA GLN A 64 6.38 -4.25 -15.18
C GLN A 64 7.91 -4.42 -15.30
N GLN A 65 8.67 -3.32 -15.24
CA GLN A 65 10.14 -3.33 -15.23
C GLN A 65 10.74 -3.68 -13.86
N LEU A 66 9.97 -3.62 -12.78
CA LEU A 66 10.44 -3.91 -11.43
C LEU A 66 10.32 -5.41 -11.12
N PRO A 67 11.41 -6.07 -10.69
CA PRO A 67 11.31 -7.42 -10.15
C PRO A 67 10.45 -7.43 -8.89
N MET A 68 9.61 -8.45 -8.73
CA MET A 68 8.83 -8.63 -7.49
C MET A 68 9.71 -8.85 -6.25
N SER A 69 10.87 -9.50 -6.42
CA SER A 69 11.80 -9.75 -5.33
C SER A 69 12.72 -8.55 -5.08
N ILE A 70 12.46 -7.82 -4.00
CA ILE A 70 13.22 -6.63 -3.59
C ILE A 70 14.67 -6.97 -3.21
N SER A 71 14.97 -8.22 -2.84
CA SER A 71 16.31 -8.68 -2.45
C SER A 71 17.37 -8.51 -3.54
N GLN A 72 16.97 -8.38 -4.80
CA GLN A 72 17.87 -8.23 -5.96
C GLN A 72 17.93 -6.78 -6.48
N TRP A 73 17.23 -5.86 -5.84
CA TRP A 73 17.11 -4.48 -6.33
C TRP A 73 18.42 -3.72 -6.17
N LYS A 74 18.78 -2.98 -7.22
CA LYS A 74 19.83 -1.97 -7.18
C LYS A 74 19.18 -0.60 -7.02
N ARG A 75 20.03 0.42 -6.89
CA ARG A 75 19.57 1.82 -6.73
C ARG A 75 18.61 2.29 -7.84
N LYS A 76 18.73 1.74 -9.06
CA LYS A 76 17.86 2.12 -10.19
C LYS A 76 16.42 1.63 -9.97
N GLU A 77 16.21 0.41 -9.48
CA GLU A 77 14.88 -0.14 -9.17
C GLU A 77 14.19 0.67 -8.07
N PHE A 78 14.91 1.00 -6.98
CA PHE A 78 14.38 1.88 -5.94
C PHE A 78 14.03 3.28 -6.48
N THR A 79 14.82 3.80 -7.43
CA THR A 79 14.54 5.10 -8.04
C THR A 79 13.28 5.07 -8.90
N ILE A 80 13.05 3.97 -9.64
CA ILE A 80 11.82 3.76 -10.42
C ILE A 80 10.62 3.71 -9.47
N LEU A 81 10.65 2.83 -8.45
CA LEU A 81 9.57 2.72 -7.48
C LEU A 81 9.27 4.07 -6.81
N LYS A 82 10.32 4.77 -6.36
CA LYS A 82 10.22 6.10 -5.75
C LYS A 82 9.45 7.06 -6.63
N ARG A 83 9.76 7.14 -7.93
CA ARG A 83 9.06 8.05 -8.86
C ARG A 83 7.59 7.69 -9.00
N THR A 84 7.27 6.40 -9.08
CA THR A 84 5.90 5.90 -9.25
C THR A 84 5.03 6.22 -8.04
N ILE A 85 5.52 5.96 -6.83
CA ILE A 85 4.70 6.14 -5.62
C ILE A 85 4.78 7.56 -5.05
N LYS A 86 5.67 8.43 -5.58
CA LYS A 86 6.01 9.74 -5.00
C LYS A 86 4.79 10.58 -4.64
N ARG A 87 3.79 10.64 -5.52
CA ARG A 87 2.64 11.50 -5.29
C ARG A 87 1.70 10.91 -4.25
N VAL A 88 1.40 9.61 -4.33
CA VAL A 88 0.56 8.90 -3.33
C VAL A 88 1.20 8.90 -1.94
N ILE A 89 2.48 8.53 -1.82
CA ILE A 89 3.15 8.39 -0.53
C ILE A 89 3.21 9.71 0.26
N ASN A 90 3.15 10.87 -0.41
CA ASN A 90 3.11 12.18 0.24
C ASN A 90 1.79 12.44 1.00
N PHE A 91 0.74 11.69 0.71
CA PHE A 91 -0.53 11.79 1.44
C PHE A 91 -0.51 11.02 2.76
N LEU A 92 0.41 10.07 2.95
CA LEU A 92 0.63 9.43 4.24
C LEU A 92 1.35 10.37 5.20
N ARG A 93 0.82 10.47 6.42
CA ARG A 93 1.32 11.31 7.51
C ARG A 93 1.67 10.42 8.70
N PHE A 94 2.96 10.17 8.88
CA PHE A 94 3.48 9.53 10.08
C PHE A 94 3.78 10.63 11.09
N THR A 95 2.92 10.78 12.08
CA THR A 95 3.13 11.64 13.25
C THR A 95 3.65 10.80 14.41
N ASP A 96 3.84 11.43 15.56
CA ASP A 96 4.35 10.89 16.83
C ASP A 96 3.58 9.64 17.32
N ARG A 97 2.37 9.41 16.79
CA ARG A 97 1.59 8.17 16.94
C ARG A 97 1.92 7.17 15.83
N VAL A 98 3.18 6.73 15.76
CA VAL A 98 3.52 5.56 14.94
C VAL A 98 2.97 4.33 15.67
N ASN A 99 1.68 4.03 15.48
CA ASN A 99 1.06 2.85 16.06
C ASN A 99 1.62 1.58 15.38
N GLY A 100 2.38 0.82 16.15
CA GLY A 100 2.56 -0.64 15.99
C GLY A 100 3.43 -1.18 14.84
N TYR A 101 3.63 -0.45 13.74
CA TYR A 101 4.37 -0.96 12.56
C TYR A 101 5.78 -0.35 12.39
N ALA A 102 6.36 0.21 13.45
CA ALA A 102 7.70 0.83 13.47
C ALA A 102 8.88 -0.14 13.23
N ASN A 103 8.61 -1.40 12.84
CA ASN A 103 9.63 -2.39 12.47
C ASN A 103 9.79 -2.58 10.95
N ALA A 104 9.07 -1.82 10.13
CA ALA A 104 9.20 -1.89 8.67
C ALA A 104 10.64 -1.57 8.26
N ALA A 105 11.40 -2.53 7.71
CA ALA A 105 12.79 -2.34 7.26
C ALA A 105 13.04 -0.96 6.65
N LEU A 106 13.85 -0.19 7.34
CA LEU A 106 13.97 1.24 7.07
C LEU A 106 14.96 1.56 5.97
N ILE A 107 15.81 0.60 5.60
CA ILE A 107 16.81 0.79 4.56
C ILE A 107 16.15 0.84 3.15
N PRO A 108 15.19 -0.03 2.77
CA PRO A 108 14.39 0.15 1.55
C PRO A 108 13.47 1.37 1.61
N PHE A 109 12.86 1.63 2.77
CA PHE A 109 11.92 2.73 2.92
C PHE A 109 12.60 4.10 2.78
N GLU A 110 13.76 4.32 3.39
CA GLU A 110 14.52 5.57 3.23
C GLU A 110 14.89 5.87 1.77
N MET A 111 15.11 4.83 0.96
CA MET A 111 15.41 5.02 -0.46
C MET A 111 14.21 5.56 -1.24
N ILE A 112 12.99 5.14 -0.90
CA ILE A 112 11.77 5.47 -1.65
C ILE A 112 10.93 6.59 -0.99
N ALA A 113 11.11 6.84 0.30
CA ALA A 113 10.33 7.81 1.04
C ALA A 113 10.72 9.27 0.73
N PRO A 114 9.78 10.22 0.90
CA PRO A 114 10.07 11.64 0.94
C PRO A 114 11.00 12.00 2.10
N THR A 115 11.95 12.91 1.88
CA THR A 115 12.93 13.34 2.90
C THR A 115 12.26 13.86 4.18
N LYS A 116 11.11 14.53 4.07
CA LYS A 116 10.35 15.04 5.22
C LYS A 116 9.86 13.90 6.12
N MET A 117 9.33 12.85 5.52
CA MET A 117 8.78 11.68 6.19
C MET A 117 9.87 10.90 6.93
N VAL A 118 11.04 10.71 6.30
CA VAL A 118 12.21 10.09 6.94
C VAL A 118 12.63 10.88 8.19
N LYS A 119 12.68 12.21 8.09
CA LYS A 119 13.02 13.07 9.24
C LYS A 119 12.01 12.94 10.39
N GLN A 120 10.71 12.88 10.08
CA GLN A 120 9.65 12.72 11.08
C GLN A 120 9.74 11.38 11.81
N LEU A 121 9.93 10.29 11.07
CA LEU A 121 10.07 8.95 11.65
C LEU A 121 11.33 8.81 12.51
N ARG A 122 12.45 9.45 12.12
CA ARG A 122 13.67 9.53 12.94
C ARG A 122 13.43 10.27 14.25
N ALA A 123 12.78 11.43 14.16
CA ALA A 123 12.47 12.25 15.34
C ALA A 123 11.53 11.52 16.32
N ALA A 124 10.62 10.69 15.81
CA ALA A 124 9.71 9.89 16.62
C ALA A 124 10.36 8.64 17.26
N GLY A 125 11.67 8.41 17.08
CA GLY A 125 12.37 7.23 17.60
C GLY A 125 11.95 5.92 16.93
N ALA A 126 11.19 6.00 15.83
CA ALA A 126 10.65 4.86 15.11
C ALA A 126 11.65 4.28 14.09
N LEU A 127 12.90 4.75 14.06
CA LEU A 127 13.93 4.20 13.19
C LEU A 127 14.99 3.35 13.94
N PRO A 128 14.87 2.01 14.00
CA PRO A 128 16.01 1.17 14.33
C PRO A 128 17.12 1.28 13.28
N MET A 129 18.33 1.62 13.74
CA MET A 129 19.57 1.38 13.00
C MET A 129 19.82 -0.14 12.99
N GLY A 130 19.27 -0.87 12.02
CA GLY A 130 19.39 -2.34 11.95
C GLY A 130 19.35 -2.89 10.52
N PRO A 131 19.87 -4.11 10.31
CA PRO A 131 19.88 -4.74 8.99
C PRO A 131 18.46 -5.04 8.48
N PHE A 132 18.36 -5.13 7.17
CA PHE A 132 17.16 -5.38 6.36
C PHE A 132 16.29 -6.55 6.89
N TYR A 133 15.02 -6.28 7.19
CA TYR A 133 13.94 -7.26 7.37
C TYR A 133 12.72 -6.87 6.52
N PRO A 134 12.39 -7.56 5.41
CA PRO A 134 11.26 -7.17 4.57
C PRO A 134 10.00 -6.99 5.43
N CYS A 135 9.39 -5.80 5.39
CA CYS A 135 8.14 -5.48 6.08
C CYS A 135 6.98 -6.37 5.62
N LEU A 136 7.16 -7.17 4.56
CA LEU A 136 6.14 -7.98 3.92
C LEU A 136 5.80 -9.26 4.70
N GLN A 137 5.92 -9.26 6.03
CA GLN A 137 5.18 -10.23 6.83
C GLN A 137 3.72 -9.77 6.83
N VAL A 138 3.01 -10.13 5.75
CA VAL A 138 1.55 -10.21 5.76
C VAL A 138 1.23 -11.03 7.01
N PRO A 139 0.40 -10.53 7.94
CA PRO A 139 -0.11 -11.37 9.00
C PRO A 139 -0.66 -12.62 8.32
N ASN A 140 -0.22 -13.81 8.75
CA ASN A 140 -0.77 -15.08 8.29
C ASN A 140 -2.15 -15.24 8.94
N THR A 141 -3.00 -14.24 8.76
CA THR A 141 -4.35 -14.19 9.30
C THR A 141 -5.25 -14.77 8.23
N ASN A 142 -5.94 -15.85 8.60
CA ASN A 142 -7.08 -16.41 7.89
C ASN A 142 -8.30 -15.45 7.93
N LEU A 143 -8.07 -14.14 8.02
CA LEU A 143 -9.09 -13.10 7.99
C LEU A 143 -9.33 -12.77 6.51
N ILE A 144 -10.26 -13.49 5.90
CA ILE A 144 -10.72 -13.21 4.56
C ILE A 144 -12.23 -13.10 4.58
N SER A 145 -12.71 -11.87 4.44
CA SER A 145 -13.61 -11.59 3.32
C SER A 145 -12.81 -10.76 2.31
N ASP A 146 -12.56 -11.35 1.13
CA ASP A 146 -11.96 -10.67 -0.04
C ASP A 146 -13.01 -9.82 -0.77
N GLU A 147 -14.29 -9.93 -0.38
CA GLU A 147 -15.44 -9.34 -1.06
C GLU A 147 -15.38 -7.82 -1.16
N LEU A 148 -14.93 -7.10 -0.13
CA LEU A 148 -14.80 -5.64 -0.20
C LEU A 148 -13.68 -5.20 -1.16
N ALA A 149 -12.57 -5.95 -1.21
CA ALA A 149 -11.50 -5.68 -2.15
C ALA A 149 -11.94 -6.01 -3.59
N ASP A 150 -12.65 -7.12 -3.77
CA ASP A 150 -13.21 -7.52 -5.06
C ASP A 150 -14.23 -6.50 -5.56
N ARG A 151 -15.18 -6.08 -4.73
CA ARG A 151 -16.14 -5.01 -5.04
C ARG A 151 -15.44 -3.71 -5.41
N LEU A 152 -14.37 -3.34 -4.71
CA LEU A 152 -13.61 -2.12 -4.99
C LEU A 152 -12.98 -2.21 -6.38
N LEU A 153 -12.38 -3.34 -6.70
CA LEU A 153 -11.78 -3.58 -8.01
C LEU A 153 -12.85 -3.67 -9.10
N GLU A 154 -13.98 -4.33 -8.85
CA GLU A 154 -15.12 -4.39 -9.78
C GLU A 154 -15.65 -3.00 -10.14
N GLN A 155 -15.85 -2.13 -9.13
CA GLN A 155 -16.27 -0.75 -9.37
C GLN A 155 -15.24 0.03 -10.19
N LEU A 156 -13.94 -0.23 -9.99
CA LEU A 156 -12.87 0.37 -10.79
C LEU A 156 -12.83 -0.16 -12.24
N HIS A 157 -13.31 -1.39 -12.46
CA HIS A 157 -13.38 -2.03 -13.77
C HIS A 157 -14.69 -1.79 -14.54
N GLY A 158 -15.63 -1.02 -13.97
CA GLY A 158 -16.91 -0.68 -14.61
C GLY A 158 -18.08 -1.61 -14.27
N GLY A 159 -17.91 -2.53 -13.32
CA GLY A 159 -18.99 -3.36 -12.77
C GLY A 159 -19.30 -4.67 -13.51
N ASP A 160 -18.62 -4.97 -14.62
CA ASP A 160 -19.04 -6.07 -15.51
C ASP A 160 -18.54 -7.48 -15.08
N GLY A 161 -17.77 -7.59 -13.99
CA GLY A 161 -17.35 -8.89 -13.41
C GLY A 161 -16.54 -9.82 -14.33
N ALA A 162 -16.19 -9.40 -15.54
CA ALA A 162 -15.59 -10.24 -16.59
C ALA A 162 -14.20 -10.82 -16.24
N TRP A 163 -13.60 -10.37 -15.15
CA TRP A 163 -12.28 -10.73 -14.66
C TRP A 163 -12.31 -11.74 -13.49
N LEU A 164 -13.50 -12.11 -12.96
CA LEU A 164 -13.68 -13.22 -12.00
C LEU A 164 -13.43 -14.61 -12.63
N GLN A 165 -13.12 -14.67 -13.93
CA GLN A 165 -12.70 -15.91 -14.56
C GLN A 165 -11.23 -16.17 -14.18
N PRO A 166 -10.92 -17.23 -13.42
CA PRO A 166 -9.53 -17.56 -13.16
C PRO A 166 -8.82 -17.72 -14.50
N SER A 167 -7.73 -16.97 -14.68
CA SER A 167 -6.81 -17.12 -15.81
C SER A 167 -6.51 -18.60 -16.01
N LYS A 168 -7.10 -19.22 -17.02
CA LYS A 168 -6.66 -20.52 -17.52
C LYS A 168 -5.29 -20.30 -18.17
N ASN A 169 -4.23 -20.50 -17.41
CA ASN A 169 -2.95 -21.08 -17.83
C ASN A 169 -1.97 -21.14 -16.66
#